data_AF-A0A6W0M4X1-F1
#
_entry.id   AF-A0A6W0M4X1-F1
#
_cell.length_a   1.000
_cell.length_b   1.000
_cell.length_c   1.000
_cell.angle_alpha   90.00
_cell.angle_beta   90.00
_cell.angle_gamma   90.00
#
_symmetry.space_group_name_H-M   'P 1'
#
loop_
_entity.id
_entity.type
_entity.pdbx_description
1 polymer ?
#
loop_
_entity_poly.entity_id
_entity_poly.type
_entity_poly.pdbx_seq_one_letter_code
_entity_poly.pdbx_strand_id
1 'polypeptide(L)'
;MSDAKNCSTLAQSDRRKTMKVNDRVTVKTDGGPRRPGVVLAVEEFSEGTMYLVSLEDYPLGIWFFNESGHQDGIFVEKAEQD
;
A
#
# COMPACT_ATOMS: atom_id res chain seq x y z
N MET A 1 -17.88 -25.44 33.99
CA MET A 1 -18.22 -24.03 33.70
C MET A 1 -16.95 -23.22 33.83
N SER A 2 -16.47 -22.66 32.72
CA SER A 2 -15.35 -21.73 32.71
C SER A 2 -15.73 -20.59 31.79
N ASP A 3 -15.96 -19.43 32.38
CA ASP A 3 -16.14 -18.16 31.69
C ASP A 3 -14.90 -17.82 30.85
N ALA A 4 -15.13 -17.50 29.59
CA ALA A 4 -14.28 -16.59 28.82
C ALA A 4 -15.16 -15.74 27.91
N LYS A 5 -15.84 -14.77 28.53
CA LYS A 5 -16.17 -13.48 27.91
C LYS A 5 -14.92 -12.98 27.16
N ASN A 6 -14.97 -12.90 25.83
CA ASN A 6 -15.27 -11.63 25.16
C ASN A 6 -15.19 -11.84 23.65
N CYS A 7 -16.37 -12.03 23.07
CA CYS A 7 -16.64 -11.87 21.66
C CYS A 7 -16.38 -10.39 21.29
N SER A 8 -15.72 -10.15 20.14
CA SER A 8 -15.87 -8.97 19.25
C SER A 8 -14.89 -7.77 19.21
N THR A 9 -13.74 -7.70 19.90
CA THR A 9 -12.89 -6.46 19.85
C THR A 9 -11.47 -6.60 19.27
N LEU A 10 -11.23 -7.53 18.34
CA LEU A 10 -10.01 -7.52 17.49
C LEU A 10 -10.30 -7.75 15.99
N ALA A 11 -11.56 -7.96 15.62
CA ALA A 11 -11.97 -8.13 14.22
C ALA A 11 -12.26 -6.79 13.50
N GLN A 12 -11.92 -5.65 14.11
CA GLN A 12 -12.39 -4.32 13.67
C GLN A 12 -11.32 -3.34 13.16
N SER A 13 -10.03 -3.69 13.06
CA SER A 13 -9.02 -2.70 12.62
C SER A 13 -8.38 -2.93 11.26
N ASP A 14 -8.51 -4.10 10.63
CA ASP A 14 -7.68 -4.43 9.47
C ASP A 14 -8.49 -4.71 8.19
N ARG A 15 -9.50 -3.85 7.94
CA ARG A 15 -9.67 -3.41 6.55
C ARG A 15 -8.49 -2.50 6.24
N ARG A 16 -7.27 -3.07 6.13
CA ARG A 16 -6.19 -2.49 5.34
C ARG A 16 -6.86 -2.09 4.04
N LYS A 17 -7.08 -0.80 3.88
CA LYS A 17 -7.91 -0.25 2.83
C LYS A 17 -7.06 -0.39 1.57
N THR A 18 -7.07 -1.57 0.94
CA THR A 18 -6.23 -1.93 -0.20
C THR A 18 -6.18 -0.75 -1.15
N MET A 19 -4.97 -0.30 -1.50
CA MET A 19 -4.76 0.84 -2.38
C MET A 19 -5.45 0.58 -3.71
N LYS A 20 -6.11 1.61 -4.24
CA LYS A 20 -6.87 1.56 -5.50
C LYS A 20 -6.49 2.73 -6.39
N VAL A 21 -6.87 2.63 -7.66
CA VAL A 21 -6.70 3.71 -8.64
C VAL A 21 -7.23 5.03 -8.08
N ASN A 22 -6.47 6.10 -8.27
CA ASN A 22 -6.63 7.45 -7.72
C ASN A 22 -6.31 7.64 -6.22
N ASP A 23 -5.92 6.59 -5.49
CA ASP A 23 -5.41 6.79 -4.13
C ASP A 23 -4.08 7.55 -4.18
N ARG A 24 -3.91 8.50 -3.24
CA ARG A 24 -2.63 9.17 -3.00
C ARG A 24 -1.70 8.23 -2.25
N VAL A 25 -0.46 8.17 -2.71
CA VAL A 25 0.57 7.27 -2.20
C VAL A 25 1.89 7.98 -2.04
N THR A 26 2.78 7.35 -1.30
CA THR A 26 4.21 7.69 -1.33
C THR A 26 4.99 6.48 -1.82
N VAL A 27 6.01 6.72 -2.64
CA VAL A 27 6.89 5.67 -3.17
C VAL A 27 8.29 5.77 -2.59
N LYS A 28 8.88 4.63 -2.25
CA LYS A 28 10.28 4.51 -1.84
C LYS A 28 11.16 4.66 -3.08
N THR A 29 12.14 5.53 -3.02
CA THR A 29 13.20 5.67 -4.02
C THR A 29 14.55 5.50 -3.35
N ASP A 30 15.50 4.85 -4.02
CA ASP A 30 16.81 4.59 -3.43
C ASP A 30 17.54 5.89 -3.09
N GLY A 31 18.01 5.98 -1.84
CA GLY A 31 18.86 7.07 -1.35
C GLY A 31 18.16 8.42 -1.14
N GLY A 32 16.84 8.53 -1.32
CA GLY A 32 16.08 9.78 -1.20
C GLY A 32 14.84 9.69 -0.32
N PRO A 33 14.19 10.84 -0.02
CA PRO A 33 12.90 10.84 0.67
C PRO A 33 11.83 10.15 -0.19
N ARG A 34 10.79 9.60 0.45
CA ARG A 34 9.66 9.03 -0.29
C ARG A 34 9.00 10.12 -1.14
N ARG A 35 8.65 9.78 -2.39
CA ARG A 35 8.06 10.73 -3.34
C ARG A 35 6.53 10.58 -3.36
N PRO A 36 5.76 11.67 -3.33
CA PRO A 36 4.31 11.59 -3.45
C PRO A 36 3.91 11.20 -4.88
N GLY A 37 2.79 10.47 -5.00
CA GLY A 37 2.24 10.05 -6.27
C GLY A 37 0.78 9.65 -6.19
N VAL A 38 0.23 9.24 -7.33
CA VAL A 38 -1.15 8.76 -7.45
C VAL A 38 -1.17 7.42 -8.16
N VAL A 39 -1.95 6.47 -7.67
CA VAL A 39 -2.11 5.17 -8.31
C VAL A 39 -2.90 5.33 -9.62
N LEU A 40 -2.33 4.90 -10.73
CA LEU A 40 -2.97 4.84 -12.04
C LEU A 40 -3.55 3.45 -12.35
N ALA A 41 -2.90 2.39 -11.88
CA ALA A 41 -3.33 1.01 -12.07
C ALA A 41 -2.88 0.13 -10.89
N VAL A 42 -3.61 -0.96 -10.66
CA VAL A 42 -3.32 -1.98 -9.65
C VAL A 42 -3.46 -3.35 -10.31
N GLU A 43 -2.41 -4.17 -10.21
CA GLU A 43 -2.42 -5.55 -10.70
C GLU A 43 -1.99 -6.49 -9.57
N GLU A 44 -2.80 -7.50 -9.28
CA GLU A 44 -2.54 -8.47 -8.22
C GLU A 44 -1.82 -9.71 -8.77
N PHE A 45 -0.77 -10.15 -8.07
CA PHE A 45 -0.01 -11.35 -8.38
C PHE A 45 0.06 -12.26 -7.15
N SER A 46 0.38 -13.54 -7.34
CA SER A 46 0.56 -14.49 -6.23
C SER A 46 1.65 -14.06 -5.24
N GLU A 47 2.66 -13.34 -5.73
CA GLU A 47 3.83 -12.93 -4.95
C GLU A 47 3.71 -11.49 -4.42
N GLY A 48 2.64 -10.75 -4.72
CA GLY A 48 2.58 -9.32 -4.38
C GLY A 48 1.57 -8.52 -5.18
N THR A 49 1.74 -7.20 -5.17
CA THR A 49 0.88 -6.27 -5.93
C THR A 49 1.74 -5.29 -6.71
N MET A 50 1.42 -5.11 -7.99
CA MET A 50 2.02 -4.08 -8.83
C MET A 50 1.14 -2.84 -8.85
N TYR A 51 1.78 -1.68 -8.69
CA TYR A 51 1.16 -0.37 -8.75
C TYR A 51 1.83 0.45 -9.84
N LEU A 52 1.04 0.96 -10.78
CA LEU A 52 1.50 2.02 -11.67
C LEU A 52 1.26 3.34 -10.94
N VAL A 53 2.30 4.10 -10.65
CA VAL A 53 2.19 5.33 -9.87
C VAL A 53 2.68 6.51 -10.69
N SER A 54 1.83 7.53 -10.87
CA SER A 54 2.27 8.81 -11.43
C SER A 54 3.05 9.60 -10.39
N LEU A 55 4.15 10.20 -10.85
CA LEU A 55 4.98 11.12 -10.08
C LEU A 55 5.04 12.46 -10.84
N GLU A 56 5.44 13.53 -10.18
CA GLU A 56 5.52 14.88 -10.76
C GLU A 56 6.32 14.90 -12.09
N ASP A 57 7.52 14.32 -12.09
CA ASP A 57 8.39 14.26 -13.28
C ASP A 57 8.06 13.08 -14.23
N TYR A 58 7.18 12.18 -13.81
CA TYR A 58 6.80 10.97 -14.54
C TYR A 58 5.27 10.84 -14.58
N PRO A 59 4.57 11.71 -15.34
CA PRO A 59 3.11 11.78 -15.32
C PRO A 59 2.43 10.54 -15.90
N LEU A 60 3.11 9.80 -16.78
CA LEU A 60 2.63 8.51 -17.31
C LEU A 60 2.81 7.34 -16.32
N GLY A 61 3.58 7.58 -15.26
CA GLY A 61 3.81 6.65 -14.17
C GLY A 61 4.97 5.69 -14.35
N ILE A 62 5.35 5.09 -13.22
CA ILE A 62 6.37 4.05 -13.09
C ILE A 62 5.74 2.86 -12.37
N TRP A 63 6.04 1.64 -12.83
CA TRP A 63 5.61 0.43 -12.15
C TRP A 63 6.46 0.16 -10.91
N PHE A 64 5.79 -0.07 -9.79
CA PHE A 64 6.37 -0.53 -8.54
C PHE A 64 5.76 -1.87 -8.16
N PHE A 65 6.53 -2.74 -7.52
CA PHE A 65 6.07 -4.02 -7.00
C PHE A 65 6.22 -4.04 -5.49
N ASN A 66 5.13 -4.32 -4.78
CA ASN A 66 5.14 -4.62 -3.36
C ASN A 66 5.13 -6.14 -3.18
N GLU A 67 6.20 -6.69 -2.61
CA GLU A 67 6.32 -8.12 -2.33
C GLU A 67 5.42 -8.53 -1.15
N SER A 68 4.84 -9.73 -1.23
CA SER A 68 4.13 -10.36 -0.13
C SER A 68 5.12 -11.08 0.79
N GLY A 69 5.13 -10.70 2.08
CA GLY A 69 5.87 -11.44 3.12
C GLY A 69 7.14 -10.78 3.63
N HIS A 70 7.66 -9.75 2.93
CA HIS A 70 8.85 -9.00 3.36
C HIS A 70 8.58 -7.50 3.41
N GLN A 71 8.80 -6.88 4.58
CA GLN A 71 8.58 -5.44 4.77
C GLN A 71 9.53 -4.57 3.93
N ASP A 72 10.76 -5.06 3.69
CA ASP A 72 11.74 -4.34 2.88
C ASP A 72 11.37 -4.27 1.40
N GLY A 73 10.52 -5.20 0.93
CA GLY A 73 9.96 -5.27 -0.41
C GLY A 73 8.72 -4.40 -0.63
N ILE A 74 8.38 -3.51 0.31
CA ILE A 74 7.28 -2.56 0.18
C ILE A 74 7.81 -1.23 -0.36
N PHE A 75 7.45 -0.93 -1.61
CA PHE A 75 7.85 0.28 -2.30
C PHE A 75 6.75 1.33 -2.35
N VAL A 76 5.48 0.95 -2.27
CA VAL A 76 4.33 1.87 -2.32
C VAL A 76 3.51 1.77 -1.05
N GLU A 77 3.19 2.90 -0.44
CA GLU A 77 2.37 2.99 0.77
C GLU A 77 1.32 4.10 0.61
N LYS A 78 0.19 4.00 1.30
CA LYS A 78 -0.79 5.09 1.31
C LYS A 78 -0.15 6.34 1.88
N ALA A 79 -0.42 7.47 1.24
CA ALA A 79 -0.12 8.76 1.86
C ALA A 79 -1.04 8.95 3.07
N GLU A 80 -0.50 9.44 4.18
CA GLU A 80 -1.30 9.88 5.31
C GLU A 80 -2.23 11.01 4.84
N GLN A 81 -3.51 10.93 5.19
CA GLN A 81 -4.43 12.05 5.03
C GLN A 81 -4.32 12.89 6.29
N ASP A 82 -3.68 14.05 6.19
CA ASP A 82 -3.74 15.09 7.22
C ASP A 82 -5.18 15.53 7.51
#